data_AF-A0A2E5B1R5-F1
#
_entry.id   AF-A0A2E5B1R5-F1
#
_cell.length_a   1.000
_cell.length_b   1.000
_cell.length_c   1.000
_cell.angle_alpha   90.00
_cell.angle_beta   90.00
_cell.angle_gamma   90.00
#
_symmetry.space_group_name_H-M   'P 1'
#
loop_
_entity.id
_entity.type
_entity.pdbx_description
1 polymer ?
#
loop_
_entity_poly.entity_id
_entity_poly.type
_entity_poly.pdbx_seq_one_letter_code
_entity_poly.pdbx_strand_id
1 'polypeptide(L)'
;MKSLFPILALFLILSVGTLQAQQQYTVDGQTYTLNTEVEGTLTLLWNTIDGEYRYFSKKGSDIEELKNTKQNGDYQEEYKKVLEQQTSDAVVSTEKLNLTLPSLRSFFVEYNKLKDPNFSNVEESIDLQFRLGAFVGITNSVYTLNPTNELQPIAGVDLELIDNVKLRRHSIVFRFKQTFESSKYKYSASQLSLNYRFKFIKTPKFDAFINCKFASLTFSQREIEYVIESNPPVLVTDNKSGSDFNAPVTFGLGADYKVGNGYITFNYNDIVGLNVESNDEFPVDFTLGYKFNL
;
A
#
# COMPACT_ATOMS: atom_id res chain seq x y z
N MET A 1 -3.30 26.22 8.48
CA MET A 1 -2.81 25.12 7.62
C MET A 1 -1.51 24.59 8.21
N LYS A 2 -1.54 23.52 8.99
CA LYS A 2 -0.31 22.89 9.49
C LYS A 2 0.28 22.05 8.36
N SER A 3 1.56 22.27 8.09
CA SER A 3 2.32 21.63 7.02
C SER A 3 2.23 20.09 7.13
N LEU A 4 1.65 19.44 6.12
CA LEU A 4 1.58 17.97 5.98
C LEU A 4 2.90 17.35 5.48
N PHE A 5 3.88 18.17 5.12
CA PHE A 5 5.18 17.77 4.60
C PHE A 5 5.99 16.80 5.50
N PRO A 6 6.09 16.99 6.83
CA PRO A 6 6.94 16.12 7.64
C PRO A 6 6.38 14.69 7.77
N ILE A 7 5.07 14.51 7.61
CA ILE A 7 4.41 13.20 7.72
C ILE A 7 4.56 12.40 6.42
N LEU A 8 4.45 13.08 5.27
CA LEU A 8 4.75 12.47 3.96
C LEU A 8 6.21 12.02 3.87
N ALA A 9 7.12 12.82 4.44
CA ALA A 9 8.55 12.48 4.53
C ALA A 9 8.79 11.23 5.38
N LEU A 10 8.09 11.06 6.51
CA LEU A 10 8.24 9.88 7.38
C LEU A 10 7.73 8.60 6.71
N PHE A 11 6.65 8.69 5.91
CA PHE A 11 6.15 7.56 5.12
C PHE A 11 7.10 7.17 3.98
N LEU A 12 7.78 8.13 3.35
CA LEU A 12 8.80 7.85 2.34
C LEU A 12 10.03 7.14 2.94
N ILE A 13 10.49 7.55 4.12
CA ILE A 13 11.69 6.97 4.77
C ILE A 13 11.46 5.50 5.17
N LEU A 14 10.23 5.09 5.48
CA LEU A 14 9.89 3.69 5.80
C LEU A 14 9.74 2.79 4.57
N SER A 15 9.82 3.35 3.35
CA SER A 15 9.73 2.61 2.08
C SER A 15 11.09 2.28 1.45
N VAL A 16 12.21 2.62 2.11
CA VAL A 16 13.55 2.33 1.59
C VAL A 16 13.82 0.82 1.71
N GLY A 17 13.47 0.12 0.64
CA GLY A 17 13.78 -1.29 0.44
C GLY A 17 15.30 -1.53 0.34
N THR A 18 15.65 -2.78 0.60
CA THR A 18 16.97 -3.43 0.53
C THR A 18 18.08 -2.64 -0.18
N LEU A 19 19.17 -2.40 0.55
CA LEU A 19 20.49 -2.00 0.02
C LEU A 19 20.91 -2.96 -1.10
N GLN A 20 20.58 -2.60 -2.34
CA GLN A 20 21.22 -3.17 -3.51
C GLN A 20 22.70 -2.76 -3.46
N ALA A 21 23.60 -3.69 -3.75
CA ALA A 21 25.04 -3.43 -3.71
C ALA A 21 25.41 -2.42 -4.80
N GLN A 22 25.41 -1.13 -4.46
CA GLN A 22 25.88 -0.07 -5.33
C GLN A 22 27.39 -0.20 -5.57
N GLN A 23 27.80 -0.15 -6.82
CA GLN A 23 29.20 -0.22 -7.23
C GLN A 23 29.56 0.97 -8.12
N GLN A 24 30.83 1.37 -8.09
CA GLN A 24 31.33 2.44 -8.95
C GLN A 24 31.81 1.88 -10.29
N TYR A 25 31.37 2.50 -11.38
CA TYR A 25 31.72 2.16 -12.75
C TYR A 25 32.15 3.41 -13.51
N THR A 26 33.12 3.28 -14.41
CA THR A 26 33.51 4.36 -15.32
C THR A 26 32.95 4.07 -16.71
N VAL A 27 32.16 5.00 -17.24
CA VAL A 27 31.55 4.94 -18.57
C VAL A 27 31.85 6.26 -19.28
N ASP A 28 32.49 6.19 -20.45
CA ASP A 28 32.90 7.37 -21.24
C ASP A 28 33.68 8.44 -20.44
N GLY A 29 34.55 7.99 -19.51
CA GLY A 29 35.36 8.87 -18.66
C GLY A 29 34.63 9.48 -17.46
N GLN A 30 33.32 9.22 -17.31
CA GLN A 30 32.53 9.64 -16.16
C GLN A 30 32.33 8.46 -15.19
N THR A 31 32.45 8.73 -13.88
CA THR A 31 32.22 7.72 -12.85
C THR A 31 30.78 7.79 -12.37
N TYR A 32 30.11 6.64 -12.38
CA TYR A 32 28.74 6.43 -11.95
C TYR A 32 28.69 5.47 -10.78
N THR A 33 27.81 5.73 -9.82
CA THR A 33 27.39 4.71 -8.84
C THR A 33 26.17 4.01 -9.42
N LEU A 34 26.22 2.71 -9.65
CA LEU A 34 25.13 1.95 -10.28
C LEU A 34 24.73 0.75 -9.42
N ASN A 35 23.44 0.42 -9.44
CA ASN A 35 22.87 -0.80 -8.87
C ASN A 35 22.88 -1.90 -9.93
N THR A 36 23.09 -3.15 -9.51
CA THR A 36 23.02 -4.33 -10.39
C THR A 36 21.64 -4.97 -10.35
N GLU A 37 20.90 -4.93 -11.47
CA GLU A 37 19.58 -5.56 -11.59
C GLU A 37 19.67 -7.03 -12.01
N VAL A 38 20.56 -7.32 -12.96
CA VAL A 38 20.82 -8.67 -13.49
C VAL A 38 22.32 -8.84 -13.59
N GLU A 39 22.87 -9.87 -12.94
CA GLU A 39 24.29 -10.22 -13.02
C GLU A 39 24.45 -11.53 -13.80
N GLY A 40 25.26 -11.49 -14.87
CA GLY A 40 25.53 -12.62 -15.76
C GLY A 40 26.49 -12.23 -16.88
N THR A 41 26.55 -13.03 -17.96
CA THR A 41 27.35 -12.73 -19.17
C THR A 41 27.09 -11.33 -19.71
N LEU A 42 25.82 -10.91 -19.71
CA LEU A 42 25.36 -9.55 -19.92
C LEU A 42 24.74 -9.04 -18.61
N THR A 43 25.29 -7.97 -18.06
CA THR A 43 24.89 -7.40 -16.76
C THR A 43 24.08 -6.13 -16.98
N LEU A 44 22.87 -6.06 -16.39
CA LEU A 44 22.03 -4.86 -16.39
C LEU A 44 22.32 -4.03 -15.15
N LEU A 45 22.76 -2.80 -15.37
CA LEU A 45 23.05 -1.82 -14.33
C LEU A 45 22.09 -0.63 -14.43
N TRP A 46 21.78 0.02 -13.32
CA TRP A 46 20.93 1.20 -13.33
C TRP A 46 21.16 2.15 -12.15
N ASN A 47 20.81 3.42 -12.32
CA ASN A 47 20.60 4.35 -11.22
C ASN A 47 19.62 5.46 -11.60
N THR A 48 19.12 6.18 -10.60
CA THR A 48 18.43 7.45 -10.81
C THR A 48 19.43 8.59 -10.70
N ILE A 49 19.60 9.36 -11.78
CA ILE A 49 20.53 10.49 -11.86
C ILE A 49 19.72 11.70 -12.30
N ASP A 50 19.78 12.79 -11.53
CA ASP A 50 19.01 14.01 -11.76
C ASP A 50 17.48 13.78 -11.90
N GLY A 51 16.97 12.76 -11.19
CA GLY A 51 15.55 12.38 -11.22
C GLY A 51 15.15 11.46 -12.37
N GLU A 52 16.08 11.09 -13.25
CA GLU A 52 15.82 10.23 -14.40
C GLU A 52 16.44 8.84 -14.22
N TYR A 53 15.71 7.80 -14.62
CA TYR A 53 16.25 6.43 -14.68
C TYR A 53 17.22 6.30 -15.84
N ARG A 54 18.46 5.92 -15.53
CA ARG A 54 19.50 5.63 -16.52
C ARG A 54 19.92 4.19 -16.38
N TYR A 55 20.00 3.51 -17.52
CA TYR A 55 20.31 2.09 -17.61
C TYR A 55 21.61 1.89 -18.37
N PHE A 56 22.38 0.88 -17.99
CA PHE A 56 23.66 0.56 -18.61
C PHE A 56 23.75 -0.95 -18.83
N SER A 57 24.33 -1.33 -19.95
CA SER A 57 24.63 -2.71 -20.28
C SER A 57 26.13 -2.96 -20.12
N LYS A 58 26.50 -3.99 -19.37
CA LYS A 58 27.89 -4.41 -19.18
C LYS A 58 28.12 -5.80 -19.72
N LYS A 59 29.02 -5.95 -20.70
CA LYS A 59 29.47 -7.25 -21.23
C LYS A 59 30.99 -7.35 -21.10
N GLY A 60 31.46 -8.21 -20.20
CA GLY A 60 32.89 -8.26 -19.85
C GLY A 60 33.36 -6.94 -19.22
N SER A 61 34.32 -6.26 -19.86
CA SER A 61 34.83 -4.94 -19.48
C SER A 61 34.04 -3.77 -20.07
N ASP A 62 33.27 -4.02 -21.13
CA ASP A 62 32.61 -2.97 -21.89
C ASP A 62 31.31 -2.59 -21.19
N ILE A 63 31.13 -1.30 -20.95
CA ILE A 63 29.93 -0.74 -20.32
C ILE A 63 29.41 0.37 -21.23
N GLU A 64 28.16 0.24 -21.64
CA GLU A 64 27.49 1.21 -22.51
C GLU A 64 26.19 1.67 -21.89
N GLU A 65 25.91 2.97 -21.99
CA GLU A 65 24.63 3.52 -21.57
C GLU A 65 23.54 3.23 -22.60
N LEU A 66 22.39 2.76 -22.11
CA LEU A 66 21.20 2.48 -22.92
C LEU A 66 20.38 3.76 -23.11
N LYS A 67 20.77 4.54 -24.12
CA LYS A 67 20.16 5.84 -24.45
C LYS A 67 18.88 5.68 -25.29
N ASN A 68 17.95 6.61 -25.11
CA ASN A 68 16.80 6.78 -25.99
C ASN A 68 16.55 8.28 -26.22
N THR A 69 17.37 8.92 -27.04
CA THR A 69 17.28 10.37 -27.24
C THR A 69 16.08 10.75 -28.10
N LYS A 70 15.56 11.95 -27.89
CA LYS A 70 14.46 12.49 -28.67
C LYS A 70 15.00 13.47 -29.71
N GLN A 71 14.75 13.20 -30.99
CA GLN A 71 15.08 14.09 -32.10
C GLN A 71 13.83 14.35 -32.93
N ASN A 72 13.54 15.62 -33.22
CA ASN A 72 12.37 16.04 -34.02
C ASN A 72 11.01 15.52 -33.53
N GLY A 73 10.88 15.19 -32.24
CA GLY A 73 9.65 14.64 -31.68
C GLY A 73 9.67 13.12 -31.47
N ASP A 74 10.61 12.42 -32.10
CA ASP A 74 10.67 10.96 -32.13
C ASP A 74 11.84 10.41 -31.32
N TYR A 75 11.59 9.29 -30.64
CA TYR A 75 12.60 8.54 -29.92
C TYR A 75 13.46 7.72 -30.88
N GLN A 76 14.78 7.77 -30.69
CA GLN A 76 15.75 7.16 -31.61
C GLN A 76 16.05 5.68 -31.33
N GLU A 77 15.60 5.17 -30.19
CA GLU A 77 15.74 3.77 -29.75
C GLU A 77 17.19 3.23 -29.79
N GLU A 78 18.18 4.07 -29.49
CA GLU A 78 19.61 3.70 -29.61
C GLU A 78 19.98 2.49 -28.75
N TYR A 79 19.35 2.34 -27.59
CA TYR A 79 19.50 1.19 -26.71
C TYR A 79 19.24 -0.16 -27.40
N LYS A 80 18.32 -0.24 -28.37
CA LYS A 80 18.06 -1.48 -29.11
C LYS A 80 19.27 -1.88 -29.94
N LYS A 81 19.92 -0.91 -30.59
CA LYS A 81 21.13 -1.15 -31.39
C LYS A 81 22.31 -1.60 -30.53
N VAL A 82 22.51 -0.96 -29.37
CA VAL A 82 23.54 -1.37 -28.39
C VAL A 82 23.31 -2.82 -27.98
N LEU A 83 22.08 -3.16 -27.61
CA LEU A 83 21.75 -4.52 -27.17
C LEU A 83 21.84 -5.54 -28.30
N GLU A 84 21.38 -5.24 -29.52
CA GLU A 84 21.56 -6.09 -30.70
C GLU A 84 23.04 -6.39 -30.98
N GLN A 85 23.90 -5.38 -30.87
CA GLN A 85 25.34 -5.55 -31.08
C GLN A 85 25.94 -6.43 -29.98
N GLN A 86 25.64 -6.14 -28.72
CA GLN A 86 26.15 -6.88 -27.57
C GLN A 86 25.56 -8.30 -27.47
N THR A 87 24.41 -8.58 -28.06
CA THR A 87 23.78 -9.92 -28.08
C THR A 87 23.79 -10.58 -29.45
N SER A 88 24.59 -10.09 -30.40
CA SER A 88 24.71 -10.63 -31.76
C SER A 88 25.12 -12.11 -31.82
N ASP A 89 25.63 -12.64 -30.71
CA ASP A 89 26.03 -14.03 -30.52
C ASP A 89 24.90 -14.95 -30.01
N ALA A 90 23.66 -14.46 -29.88
CA ALA A 90 22.47 -15.26 -29.52
C ALA A 90 21.21 -14.76 -30.24
N VAL A 91 20.20 -15.64 -30.37
CA VAL A 91 18.91 -15.28 -30.96
C VAL A 91 18.00 -14.69 -29.87
N VAL A 92 18.13 -13.37 -29.63
CA VAL A 92 17.28 -12.59 -28.72
C VAL A 92 16.80 -11.35 -29.47
N SER A 93 15.48 -11.08 -29.45
CA SER A 93 14.89 -9.96 -30.20
C SER A 93 14.78 -8.68 -29.36
N THR A 94 15.08 -7.55 -29.98
CA THR A 94 14.93 -6.19 -29.43
C THR A 94 13.69 -5.47 -29.96
N GLU A 95 12.94 -6.04 -30.91
CA GLU A 95 11.84 -5.34 -31.61
C GLU A 95 10.79 -4.77 -30.65
N LYS A 96 10.37 -5.58 -29.68
CA LYS A 96 9.34 -5.25 -28.66
C LYS A 96 9.95 -4.76 -27.34
N LEU A 97 11.26 -4.53 -27.30
CA LEU A 97 11.95 -4.08 -26.11
C LEU A 97 11.58 -2.62 -25.83
N ASN A 98 11.23 -2.32 -24.58
CA ASN A 98 11.02 -0.96 -24.10
C ASN A 98 12.17 -0.55 -23.18
N LEU A 99 12.52 0.74 -23.14
CA LEU A 99 13.49 1.28 -22.19
C LEU A 99 12.88 1.43 -20.78
N THR A 100 12.46 0.32 -20.19
CA THR A 100 11.96 0.22 -18.81
C THR A 100 12.65 -0.92 -18.09
N LEU A 101 12.91 -0.76 -16.78
CA LEU A 101 13.61 -1.77 -15.99
C LEU A 101 13.03 -3.19 -16.14
N PRO A 102 11.70 -3.43 -16.08
CA PRO A 102 11.14 -4.77 -16.25
C PRO A 102 11.36 -5.35 -17.66
N SER A 103 11.27 -4.52 -18.70
CA SER A 103 11.44 -4.95 -20.09
C SER A 103 12.90 -5.27 -20.37
N LEU A 104 13.84 -4.42 -19.93
CA LEU A 104 15.28 -4.65 -20.03
C LEU A 104 15.68 -5.89 -19.23
N ARG A 105 15.23 -6.02 -17.99
CA ARG A 105 15.51 -7.20 -17.15
C ARG A 105 15.15 -8.50 -17.87
N SER A 106 13.95 -8.56 -18.44
CA SER A 106 13.47 -9.75 -19.17
C SER A 106 14.41 -10.12 -20.33
N PHE A 107 14.84 -9.14 -21.12
CA PHE A 107 15.79 -9.33 -22.21
C PHE A 107 17.16 -9.85 -21.71
N PHE A 108 17.72 -9.24 -20.67
CA PHE A 108 19.02 -9.64 -20.12
C PHE A 108 18.97 -11.05 -19.52
N VAL A 109 17.86 -11.39 -18.84
CA VAL A 109 17.62 -12.74 -18.31
C VAL A 109 17.51 -13.77 -19.44
N GLU A 110 16.78 -13.44 -20.52
CA GLU A 110 16.66 -14.31 -21.69
C GLU A 110 18.01 -14.59 -22.34
N TYR A 111 18.80 -13.54 -22.60
CA TYR A 111 20.15 -13.67 -23.15
C TYR A 111 21.07 -14.51 -22.25
N ASN A 112 21.09 -14.22 -20.94
CA ASN A 112 21.98 -14.93 -20.02
C ASN A 112 21.61 -16.42 -19.88
N LYS A 113 20.32 -16.77 -19.90
CA LYS A 113 19.86 -18.18 -19.94
C LYS A 113 20.35 -18.92 -21.19
N LEU A 114 20.45 -18.24 -22.33
CA LEU A 114 20.99 -18.83 -23.56
C LEU A 114 22.51 -19.02 -23.51
N LYS A 115 23.22 -18.17 -22.76
CA LYS A 115 24.70 -18.17 -22.69
C LYS A 115 25.26 -19.06 -21.61
N ASP A 116 24.58 -19.17 -20.48
CA ASP A 116 24.99 -20.01 -19.37
C ASP A 116 23.81 -20.89 -18.92
N PRO A 117 23.86 -22.21 -19.17
CA PRO A 117 22.84 -23.15 -18.72
C PRO A 117 22.64 -23.18 -17.20
N ASN A 118 23.63 -22.72 -16.42
CA ASN A 118 23.54 -22.62 -14.96
C ASN A 118 23.07 -21.24 -14.48
N PHE A 119 22.78 -20.31 -15.40
CA PHE A 119 22.31 -18.99 -15.03
C PHE A 119 20.97 -19.08 -14.31
N SER A 120 20.98 -18.68 -13.03
CA SER A 120 19.79 -18.52 -12.22
C SER A 120 19.62 -17.06 -11.84
N ASN A 121 18.63 -16.38 -12.42
CA ASN A 121 18.14 -15.13 -11.86
C ASN A 121 17.10 -15.48 -10.79
N VAL A 122 17.51 -15.50 -9.52
CA VAL A 122 16.59 -15.74 -8.41
C VAL A 122 15.81 -14.46 -8.18
N GLU A 123 14.75 -14.25 -8.95
CA GLU A 123 13.74 -13.27 -8.57
C GLU A 123 12.73 -13.93 -7.64
N GLU A 124 12.57 -13.32 -6.47
CA GLU A 124 11.42 -13.56 -5.62
C GLU A 124 10.16 -13.05 -6.36
N SER A 125 9.42 -13.97 -7.02
CA SER A 125 8.20 -13.65 -7.76
C SER A 125 7.09 -13.17 -6.82
N ILE A 126 6.36 -12.13 -7.21
CA ILE A 126 5.21 -11.61 -6.44
C ILE A 126 4.23 -12.74 -6.14
N ASP A 127 3.84 -12.90 -4.86
CA ASP A 127 2.83 -13.86 -4.41
C ASP A 127 1.67 -13.09 -3.78
N LEU A 128 0.72 -12.66 -4.62
CA LEU A 128 -0.48 -11.97 -4.17
C LEU A 128 -1.43 -12.96 -3.51
N GLN A 129 -1.73 -12.70 -2.24
CA GLN A 129 -2.70 -13.48 -1.47
C GLN A 129 -3.83 -12.59 -0.99
N PHE A 130 -5.02 -13.19 -0.95
CA PHE A 130 -6.20 -12.59 -0.34
C PHE A 130 -6.50 -13.25 1.00
N ARG A 131 -6.99 -12.45 1.93
CA ARG A 131 -7.50 -12.93 3.20
C ARG A 131 -8.85 -12.32 3.47
N LEU A 132 -9.82 -13.15 3.83
CA LEU A 132 -11.17 -12.72 4.16
C LEU A 132 -11.40 -12.93 5.66
N GLY A 133 -11.89 -11.91 6.34
CA GLY A 133 -12.17 -11.99 7.77
C GLY A 133 -13.51 -11.38 8.14
N ALA A 134 -14.12 -11.92 9.18
CA ALA A 134 -15.29 -11.35 9.83
C ALA A 134 -14.91 -10.89 11.24
N PHE A 135 -15.52 -9.81 11.70
CA PHE A 135 -15.25 -9.25 13.02
C PHE A 135 -16.53 -8.74 13.69
N VAL A 136 -16.47 -8.68 15.01
CA VAL A 136 -17.43 -8.01 15.88
C VAL A 136 -16.69 -7.10 16.84
N GLY A 137 -17.38 -6.16 17.47
CA GLY A 137 -16.71 -5.21 18.35
C GLY A 137 -17.64 -4.23 19.02
N ILE A 138 -17.02 -3.20 19.59
CA ILE A 138 -17.70 -2.05 20.19
C ILE A 138 -17.06 -0.76 19.69
N THR A 139 -17.86 0.29 19.56
CA THR A 139 -17.38 1.64 19.25
C THR A 139 -18.15 2.69 20.05
N ASN A 140 -17.53 3.81 20.38
CA ASN A 140 -18.24 5.02 20.79
C ASN A 140 -18.48 6.00 19.62
N SER A 141 -18.17 5.60 18.38
CA SER A 141 -18.35 6.43 17.20
C SER A 141 -17.74 7.83 17.37
N VAL A 142 -16.47 7.89 17.82
CA VAL A 142 -15.77 9.12 18.26
C VAL A 142 -15.82 10.30 17.27
N TYR A 143 -16.01 10.04 15.97
CA TYR A 143 -16.14 11.07 14.92
C TYR A 143 -17.60 11.43 14.60
N THR A 144 -18.50 11.27 15.56
CA THR A 144 -19.92 11.58 15.44
C THR A 144 -20.39 12.38 16.65
N LEU A 145 -21.55 13.04 16.53
CA LEU A 145 -22.20 13.69 17.67
C LEU A 145 -22.77 12.62 18.61
N ASN A 146 -21.93 12.01 19.45
CA ASN A 146 -22.27 11.08 20.52
C ASN A 146 -22.08 11.77 21.88
N PRO A 147 -23.03 12.63 22.30
CA PRO A 147 -22.87 13.52 23.46
C PRO A 147 -22.86 12.77 24.80
N THR A 148 -23.33 11.54 24.83
CA THR A 148 -23.40 10.68 26.02
C THR A 148 -22.28 9.65 26.06
N ASN A 149 -21.35 9.69 25.10
CA ASN A 149 -20.25 8.73 24.94
C ASN A 149 -20.72 7.26 25.00
N GLU A 150 -21.88 6.99 24.40
CA GLU A 150 -22.51 5.67 24.47
C GLU A 150 -21.80 4.66 23.56
N LEU A 151 -21.67 3.43 24.05
CA LEU A 151 -21.09 2.34 23.30
C LEU A 151 -22.12 1.69 22.40
N GLN A 152 -21.67 1.33 21.21
CA GLN A 152 -22.46 0.74 20.15
C GLN A 152 -21.81 -0.56 19.70
N PRO A 153 -22.58 -1.64 19.52
CA PRO A 153 -22.04 -2.84 18.91
C PRO A 153 -21.72 -2.58 17.44
N ILE A 154 -20.66 -3.24 16.96
CA ILE A 154 -20.27 -3.22 15.54
C ILE A 154 -20.02 -4.65 15.04
N ALA A 155 -20.23 -4.84 13.75
CA ALA A 155 -19.85 -6.06 13.04
C ALA A 155 -19.43 -5.74 11.61
N GLY A 156 -18.67 -6.62 10.97
CA GLY A 156 -18.23 -6.37 9.62
C GLY A 156 -17.33 -7.43 9.03
N VAL A 157 -16.81 -7.12 7.84
CA VAL A 157 -15.92 -7.98 7.07
C VAL A 157 -14.73 -7.19 6.50
N ASP A 158 -13.58 -7.85 6.46
CA ASP A 158 -12.32 -7.35 5.90
C ASP A 158 -11.88 -8.25 4.74
N LEU A 159 -11.56 -7.66 3.59
CA LEU A 159 -10.80 -8.30 2.52
C LEU A 159 -9.41 -7.66 2.45
N GLU A 160 -8.38 -8.41 2.80
CA GLU A 160 -6.97 -7.98 2.79
C GLU A 160 -6.24 -8.55 1.58
N LEU A 161 -5.50 -7.70 0.86
CA LEU A 161 -4.54 -8.05 -0.19
C LEU A 161 -3.12 -7.85 0.34
N ILE A 162 -2.29 -8.88 0.20
CA ILE A 162 -0.88 -8.89 0.62
C ILE A 162 0.00 -9.56 -0.44
N ASP A 163 1.21 -9.06 -0.62
CA ASP A 163 2.27 -9.80 -1.30
C ASP A 163 3.15 -10.48 -0.25
N ASN A 164 3.15 -11.81 -0.22
CA ASN A 164 3.91 -12.59 0.75
C ASN A 164 5.40 -12.70 0.43
N VAL A 165 5.85 -12.11 -0.67
CA VAL A 165 7.21 -12.20 -1.15
C VAL A 165 7.90 -10.84 -1.09
N LYS A 166 7.53 -9.85 -1.92
CA LYS A 166 8.24 -8.55 -1.93
C LYS A 166 7.71 -7.56 -0.88
N LEU A 167 6.40 -7.44 -0.73
CA LEU A 167 5.76 -6.48 0.18
C LEU A 167 5.17 -7.11 1.44
N ARG A 168 5.89 -8.05 2.06
CA ARG A 168 5.43 -8.87 3.20
C ARG A 168 4.84 -8.07 4.37
N ARG A 169 5.31 -6.84 4.57
CA ARG A 169 4.89 -5.96 5.66
C ARG A 169 3.75 -5.01 5.30
N HIS A 170 3.33 -4.97 4.04
CA HIS A 170 2.34 -4.03 3.54
C HIS A 170 1.08 -4.79 3.12
N SER A 171 -0.07 -4.21 3.39
CA SER A 171 -1.32 -4.71 2.83
C SER A 171 -2.35 -3.61 2.63
N ILE A 172 -3.25 -3.85 1.68
CA ILE A 172 -4.44 -3.03 1.44
C ILE A 172 -5.64 -3.81 1.95
N VAL A 173 -6.52 -3.14 2.67
CA VAL A 173 -7.74 -3.74 3.23
C VAL A 173 -8.97 -2.97 2.79
N PHE A 174 -9.90 -3.69 2.18
CA PHE A 174 -11.26 -3.25 1.92
C PHE A 174 -12.12 -3.73 3.07
N ARG A 175 -12.73 -2.79 3.79
CA ARG A 175 -13.53 -3.08 4.99
C ARG A 175 -14.95 -2.62 4.82
N PHE A 176 -15.89 -3.49 5.16
CA PHE A 176 -17.28 -3.12 5.46
C PHE A 176 -17.50 -3.19 6.97
N LYS A 177 -18.05 -2.13 7.57
CA LYS A 177 -18.38 -2.02 8.99
C LYS A 177 -19.83 -1.57 9.14
N GLN A 178 -20.61 -2.31 9.91
CA GLN A 178 -21.93 -1.90 10.39
C GLN A 178 -21.83 -1.48 11.86
N THR A 179 -22.30 -0.27 12.15
CA THR A 179 -22.57 0.22 13.50
C THR A 179 -24.05 0.11 13.78
N PHE A 180 -24.40 -0.54 14.90
CA PHE A 180 -25.78 -0.70 15.35
C PHE A 180 -26.13 0.34 16.41
N GLU A 181 -27.39 0.75 16.43
CA GLU A 181 -27.89 1.70 17.42
C GLU A 181 -27.80 1.13 18.84
N SER A 182 -27.68 2.00 19.82
CA SER A 182 -27.85 1.64 21.23
C SER A 182 -29.17 2.20 21.77
N SER A 183 -29.50 1.86 23.02
CA SER A 183 -30.71 2.36 23.67
C SER A 183 -30.69 3.89 23.84
N LYS A 184 -29.51 4.45 24.10
CA LYS A 184 -29.30 5.88 24.39
C LYS A 184 -28.63 6.66 23.27
N TYR A 185 -28.12 5.98 22.26
CA TYR A 185 -27.58 6.61 21.06
C TYR A 185 -28.16 5.95 19.81
N LYS A 186 -29.19 6.62 19.29
CA LYS A 186 -29.96 6.26 18.10
C LYS A 186 -29.23 6.66 16.83
N TYR A 187 -28.03 6.12 16.66
CA TYR A 187 -27.19 6.32 15.49
C TYR A 187 -26.82 4.96 14.90
N SER A 188 -27.04 4.76 13.61
CA SER A 188 -26.58 3.58 12.89
C SER A 188 -25.81 3.99 11.65
N ALA A 189 -24.85 3.16 11.24
CA ALA A 189 -24.07 3.43 10.05
C ALA A 189 -23.59 2.17 9.33
N SER A 190 -23.62 2.22 8.01
CA SER A 190 -22.95 1.26 7.13
C SER A 190 -21.77 1.98 6.46
N GLN A 191 -20.54 1.50 6.69
CA GLN A 191 -19.33 2.11 6.20
C GLN A 191 -18.52 1.15 5.33
N LEU A 192 -18.20 1.59 4.11
CA LEU A 192 -17.15 1.00 3.28
C LEU A 192 -15.89 1.83 3.42
N SER A 193 -14.73 1.19 3.58
CA SER A 193 -13.46 1.90 3.75
C SER A 193 -12.27 1.21 3.12
N LEU A 194 -11.33 2.05 2.67
CA LEU A 194 -10.01 1.64 2.21
C LEU A 194 -8.99 1.91 3.30
N ASN A 195 -8.21 0.88 3.60
CA ASN A 195 -7.25 0.89 4.68
C ASN A 195 -5.90 0.40 4.15
N TYR A 196 -4.83 0.98 4.66
CA TYR A 196 -3.46 0.55 4.44
C TYR A 196 -2.89 0.04 5.76
N ARG A 197 -2.28 -1.14 5.76
CA ARG A 197 -1.64 -1.70 6.94
C ARG A 197 -0.14 -1.82 6.74
N PHE A 198 0.61 -1.36 7.74
CA PHE A 198 2.05 -1.56 7.84
C PHE A 198 2.37 -2.42 9.07
N LYS A 199 2.91 -3.61 8.84
CA LYS A 199 3.29 -4.60 9.85
C LYS A 199 4.70 -4.30 10.35
N PHE A 200 4.80 -3.57 11.47
CA PHE A 200 6.07 -3.24 12.10
C PHE A 200 6.67 -4.46 12.83
N ILE A 201 5.84 -5.40 13.26
CA ILE A 201 6.26 -6.75 13.65
C ILE A 201 5.65 -7.75 12.66
N LYS A 202 6.49 -8.63 12.11
CA LYS A 202 6.05 -9.73 11.24
C LYS A 202 6.81 -11.00 11.56
N THR A 203 6.09 -12.02 12.02
CA THR A 203 6.65 -13.34 12.37
C THR A 203 5.75 -14.44 11.83
N PRO A 204 6.19 -15.72 11.81
CA PRO A 204 5.34 -16.82 11.33
C PRO A 204 4.03 -17.03 12.12
N LYS A 205 3.94 -16.54 13.37
CA LYS A 205 2.78 -16.71 14.25
C LYS A 205 2.07 -15.41 14.62
N PHE A 206 2.75 -14.28 14.53
CA PHE A 206 2.26 -13.01 15.05
C PHE A 206 2.68 -11.85 14.15
N ASP A 207 1.71 -11.03 13.77
CA ASP A 207 1.91 -9.75 13.11
C ASP A 207 1.35 -8.65 14.01
N ALA A 208 2.08 -7.55 14.19
CA ALA A 208 1.55 -6.31 14.75
C ALA A 208 1.68 -5.19 13.73
N PHE A 209 0.63 -4.40 13.58
CA PHE A 209 0.51 -3.43 12.50
C PHE A 209 -0.16 -2.14 12.92
N ILE A 210 0.19 -1.08 12.20
CA ILE A 210 -0.58 0.16 12.14
C ILE A 210 -1.56 0.02 10.99
N ASN A 211 -2.81 0.41 11.21
CA ASN A 211 -3.86 0.47 10.21
C ASN A 211 -4.24 1.93 9.96
N CYS A 212 -4.14 2.39 8.71
CA CYS A 212 -4.54 3.73 8.30
C CYS A 212 -5.77 3.64 7.39
N LYS A 213 -6.91 4.19 7.83
CA LYS A 213 -8.11 4.35 7.00
C LYS A 213 -8.01 5.68 6.28
N PHE A 214 -7.81 5.63 4.96
CA PHE A 214 -7.53 6.82 4.15
C PHE A 214 -8.70 7.25 3.25
N ALA A 215 -9.70 6.39 3.06
CA ALA A 215 -10.95 6.74 2.38
C ALA A 215 -12.13 5.98 2.99
N SER A 216 -13.28 6.64 3.13
CA SER A 216 -14.50 6.00 3.60
C SER A 216 -15.75 6.56 2.93
N LEU A 217 -16.71 5.68 2.68
CA LEU A 217 -18.08 6.00 2.28
C LEU A 217 -19.00 5.50 3.39
N THR A 218 -19.73 6.42 4.02
CA THR A 218 -20.59 6.12 5.17
C THR A 218 -22.02 6.48 4.84
N PHE A 219 -22.95 5.56 5.05
CA PHE A 219 -24.38 5.81 5.07
C PHE A 219 -24.83 5.75 6.52
N SER A 220 -25.45 6.81 7.03
CA SER A 220 -25.85 6.88 8.44
C SER A 220 -27.28 7.33 8.61
N GLN A 221 -27.90 6.85 9.68
CA GLN A 221 -29.20 7.29 10.18
C GLN A 221 -29.06 7.71 11.63
N ARG A 222 -29.75 8.77 12.04
CA ARG A 222 -29.82 9.22 13.42
C ARG A 222 -31.16 9.82 13.80
N GLU A 223 -31.56 9.58 15.03
CA GLU A 223 -32.67 10.25 15.69
C GLU A 223 -32.14 11.47 16.46
N ILE A 224 -32.74 12.64 16.24
CA ILE A 224 -32.43 13.88 16.95
C ILE A 224 -33.71 14.35 17.64
N GLU A 225 -33.66 14.46 18.96
CA GLU A 225 -34.72 15.09 19.74
C GLU A 225 -34.41 16.57 19.92
N TYR A 226 -35.39 17.43 19.64
CA TYR A 226 -35.32 18.85 19.99
C TYR A 226 -36.64 19.33 20.61
N VAL A 227 -36.52 20.29 21.52
CA VAL A 227 -37.67 20.93 22.16
C VAL A 227 -38.03 22.17 21.38
N ILE A 228 -39.27 22.23 20.89
CA ILE A 228 -39.83 23.47 20.37
C ILE A 228 -40.33 24.29 21.56
N GLU A 229 -39.83 25.51 21.70
CA GLU A 229 -40.30 26.50 22.69
C GLU A 229 -41.71 26.99 22.33
N SER A 230 -42.71 26.13 22.53
CA SER A 230 -44.14 26.44 22.52
C SER A 230 -44.69 26.42 23.95
N ASN A 231 -45.93 26.89 24.14
CA ASN A 231 -46.63 26.76 25.43
C ASN A 231 -47.87 25.86 25.26
N PRO A 232 -47.83 24.58 25.65
CA PRO A 232 -46.74 23.87 26.34
C PRO A 232 -45.57 23.49 25.42
N PRO A 233 -44.37 23.19 25.95
CA PRO A 233 -43.23 22.72 25.15
C PRO A 233 -43.57 21.42 24.45
N VAL A 234 -43.18 21.31 23.17
CA VAL A 234 -43.38 20.09 22.37
C VAL A 234 -42.03 19.45 22.09
N LEU A 235 -41.88 18.18 22.48
CA LEU A 235 -40.74 17.37 22.10
C LEU A 235 -40.97 16.85 20.68
N VAL A 236 -40.03 17.13 19.77
CA VAL A 236 -40.07 16.62 18.41
C VAL A 236 -38.88 15.70 18.19
N THR A 237 -39.19 14.51 17.67
CA THR A 237 -38.22 13.53 17.23
C THR A 237 -38.08 13.63 15.72
N ASP A 238 -36.89 13.94 15.24
CA ASP A 238 -36.56 14.02 13.81
C ASP A 238 -35.56 12.94 13.41
N ASN A 239 -35.88 12.23 12.33
CA ASN A 239 -35.04 11.15 11.79
C ASN A 239 -34.24 11.70 10.60
N LYS A 240 -32.93 11.84 10.78
CA LYS A 240 -32.02 12.30 9.73
C LYS A 240 -31.20 11.14 9.19
N SER A 241 -31.25 10.96 7.88
CA SER A 241 -30.37 10.06 7.15
C SER A 241 -29.48 10.83 6.18
N GLY A 242 -28.35 10.24 5.84
CA GLY A 242 -27.41 10.85 4.90
C GLY A 242 -26.29 9.90 4.51
N SER A 243 -25.50 10.35 3.54
CA SER A 243 -24.28 9.69 3.12
C SER A 243 -23.13 10.68 3.03
N ASP A 244 -21.93 10.25 3.40
CA ASP A 244 -20.72 11.04 3.32
C ASP A 244 -19.58 10.23 2.71
N PHE A 245 -18.82 10.84 1.80
CA PHE A 245 -17.56 10.30 1.31
C PHE A 245 -16.43 11.22 1.76
N ASN A 246 -15.46 10.67 2.48
CA ASN A 246 -14.36 11.45 3.03
C ASN A 246 -13.03 10.70 2.99
N ALA A 247 -11.96 11.45 3.22
CA ALA A 247 -10.61 10.95 3.40
C ALA A 247 -10.15 11.29 4.84
N PRO A 248 -10.54 10.46 5.84
CA PRO A 248 -10.43 10.86 7.24
C PRO A 248 -8.99 10.77 7.77
N VAL A 249 -8.16 9.94 7.13
CA VAL A 249 -6.77 9.63 7.52
C VAL A 249 -6.72 9.33 9.02
N THR A 250 -7.40 8.24 9.39
CA THR A 250 -7.50 7.77 10.78
C THR A 250 -6.59 6.57 11.01
N PHE A 251 -5.93 6.55 12.16
CA PHE A 251 -4.95 5.52 12.51
C PHE A 251 -5.46 4.63 13.63
N GLY A 252 -5.08 3.36 13.55
CA GLY A 252 -5.32 2.35 14.56
C GLY A 252 -4.15 1.39 14.69
N LEU A 253 -4.21 0.55 15.70
CA LEU A 253 -3.28 -0.55 15.93
C LEU A 253 -4.02 -1.87 15.77
N GLY A 254 -3.33 -2.89 15.30
CA GLY A 254 -3.88 -4.23 15.27
C GLY A 254 -2.83 -5.31 15.41
N ALA A 255 -3.31 -6.49 15.73
CA ALA A 255 -2.53 -7.69 15.92
C ALA A 255 -3.24 -8.88 15.27
N ASP A 256 -2.51 -9.65 14.47
CA ASP A 256 -2.96 -10.91 13.91
C ASP A 256 -2.15 -12.05 14.54
N TYR A 257 -2.84 -13.01 15.16
CA TYR A 257 -2.22 -14.21 15.74
C TYR A 257 -2.68 -15.46 14.99
N LYS A 258 -1.73 -16.22 14.45
CA LYS A 258 -2.00 -17.38 13.60
C LYS A 258 -2.63 -18.52 14.39
N VAL A 259 -3.80 -18.99 13.95
CA VAL A 259 -4.52 -20.14 14.52
C VAL A 259 -5.12 -20.95 13.37
N GLY A 260 -4.77 -22.23 13.28
CA GLY A 260 -5.21 -23.10 12.19
C GLY A 260 -4.82 -22.55 10.81
N ASN A 261 -5.80 -22.45 9.91
CA ASN A 261 -5.62 -21.95 8.55
C ASN A 261 -5.79 -20.42 8.43
N GLY A 262 -5.89 -19.71 9.55
CA GLY A 262 -6.15 -18.28 9.58
C GLY A 262 -5.51 -17.57 10.77
N TYR A 263 -6.12 -16.46 11.16
CA TYR A 263 -5.63 -15.57 12.20
C TYR A 263 -6.79 -15.09 13.06
N ILE A 264 -6.62 -15.12 14.37
CA ILE A 264 -7.39 -14.27 15.27
C ILE A 264 -6.86 -12.85 15.08
N THR A 265 -7.74 -11.91 14.76
CA THR A 265 -7.40 -10.50 14.54
C THR A 265 -8.01 -9.63 15.62
N PHE A 266 -7.20 -8.81 16.26
CA PHE A 266 -7.63 -7.79 17.19
C PHE A 266 -7.24 -6.42 16.64
N ASN A 267 -8.14 -5.45 16.68
CA ASN A 267 -7.86 -4.09 16.24
C ASN A 267 -8.39 -3.08 17.26
N TYR A 268 -7.60 -2.05 17.53
CA TYR A 268 -8.04 -0.79 18.10
C TYR A 268 -7.99 0.25 16.98
N ASN A 269 -9.15 0.51 16.38
CA ASN A 269 -9.28 1.43 15.24
C ASN A 269 -9.48 2.87 15.72
N ASP A 270 -9.41 3.82 14.80
CA ASP A 270 -9.92 5.18 14.99
C ASP A 270 -9.32 5.93 16.22
N ILE A 271 -8.09 5.57 16.63
CA ILE A 271 -7.35 6.15 17.77
C ILE A 271 -7.09 7.64 17.57
N VAL A 272 -6.79 8.04 16.34
CA VAL A 272 -6.56 9.45 15.99
C VAL A 272 -6.90 9.69 14.53
N GLY A 273 -7.53 10.82 14.23
CA GLY A 273 -7.84 11.28 12.89
C GLY A 273 -7.15 12.59 12.58
N LEU A 274 -6.65 12.74 11.34
CA LEU A 274 -5.98 13.97 10.91
C LEU A 274 -6.91 14.93 10.16
N ASN A 275 -7.95 14.41 9.53
CA ASN A 275 -8.86 15.17 8.67
C ASN A 275 -10.32 15.00 9.09
N VAL A 276 -10.55 14.70 10.37
CA VAL A 276 -11.86 14.56 11.00
C VAL A 276 -11.80 15.08 12.43
N GLU A 277 -12.89 15.65 12.89
CA GLU A 277 -13.03 16.14 14.26
C GLU A 277 -13.65 15.05 15.14
N SER A 278 -13.08 14.84 16.32
CA SER A 278 -13.65 13.98 17.36
C SER A 278 -14.72 14.73 18.17
N ASN A 279 -15.56 13.98 18.87
CA ASN A 279 -16.47 14.49 19.89
C ASN A 279 -15.79 14.79 21.25
N ASP A 280 -14.47 14.99 21.25
CA ASP A 280 -13.61 15.20 22.43
C ASP A 280 -13.58 14.06 23.47
N GLU A 281 -14.19 12.92 23.16
CA GLU A 281 -14.15 11.73 24.02
C GLU A 281 -12.91 10.87 23.75
N PHE A 282 -12.54 10.05 24.73
CA PHE A 282 -11.51 9.03 24.51
C PHE A 282 -11.99 8.03 23.43
N PRO A 283 -11.22 7.79 22.35
CA PRO A 283 -11.65 6.91 21.26
C PRO A 283 -11.83 5.47 21.74
N VAL A 284 -13.00 4.89 21.50
CA VAL A 284 -13.26 3.47 21.71
C VAL A 284 -13.70 2.90 20.37
N ASP A 285 -12.89 2.06 19.74
CA ASP A 285 -13.26 1.27 18.56
C ASP A 285 -12.43 -0.02 18.57
N PHE A 286 -12.95 -1.04 19.25
CA PHE A 286 -12.26 -2.32 19.39
C PHE A 286 -12.98 -3.39 18.60
N THR A 287 -12.24 -4.13 17.78
CA THR A 287 -12.77 -5.29 17.06
C THR A 287 -11.96 -6.54 17.33
N LEU A 288 -12.67 -7.66 17.43
CA LEU A 288 -12.11 -9.01 17.47
C LEU A 288 -12.74 -9.82 16.34
N GLY A 289 -11.93 -10.56 15.61
CA GLY A 289 -12.39 -11.33 14.47
C GLY A 289 -11.51 -12.52 14.15
N TYR A 290 -11.90 -13.23 13.10
CA TYR A 290 -11.13 -14.31 12.51
C TYR A 290 -11.00 -14.09 11.01
N LYS A 291 -9.79 -14.28 10.48
CA LYS A 291 -9.43 -14.07 9.09
C LYS A 291 -8.80 -15.32 8.51
N PHE A 292 -9.34 -15.86 7.42
CA PHE A 292 -8.79 -17.01 6.71
C PHE A 292 -8.04 -16.56 5.45
N ASN A 293 -7.03 -17.33 5.06
CA ASN A 293 -6.41 -17.18 3.75
C ASN A 293 -7.35 -17.80 2.71
N LEU A 294 -7.53 -17.12 1.57
CA LEU A 294 -8.27 -17.62 0.41
C LEU A 294 -7.38 -18.45 -0.52
#